data_AF-A0A6N8A241-F1
#
_entry.id   AF-A0A6N8A241-F1
#
_cell.length_a   1.000
_cell.length_b   1.000
_cell.length_c   1.000
_cell.angle_alpha   90.00
_cell.angle_beta   90.00
_cell.angle_gamma   90.00
#
_symmetry.space_group_name_H-M   'P 1'
#
loop_
_entity.id
_entity.type
_entity.pdbx_description
1 polymer ?
#
loop_
_entity_poly.entity_id
_entity_poly.type
_entity_poly.pdbx_seq_one_letter_code
_entity_poly.pdbx_strand_id
1 'polypeptide(L)'
;MSDTITTLASKLAEDTMKVMDETGQDRFYVEVGELLGASSQSLEEAYLTEIRVRLAERKARQFVIKRLSDHRSKLKAIEKQ
;
A
#
# COMPACT_ATOMS: atom_id res chain seq x y z
N MET A 1 21.08 -10.05 5.11
CA MET A 1 21.57 -8.66 5.25
C MET A 1 20.37 -7.76 5.38
N SER A 2 20.21 -7.03 6.50
CA SER A 2 19.24 -5.92 6.55
C SER A 2 19.87 -4.74 5.84
N ASP A 3 19.38 -4.43 4.64
CA ASP A 3 19.80 -3.22 3.94
C ASP A 3 19.14 -2.03 4.66
N THR A 4 19.97 -1.11 5.16
CA THR A 4 19.49 0.06 5.93
C THR A 4 18.53 0.88 5.10
N ILE A 5 18.78 0.98 3.78
CA ILE A 5 17.93 1.68 2.83
C ILE A 5 16.54 1.06 2.78
N THR A 6 16.44 -0.26 2.58
CA THR A 6 15.15 -0.98 2.52
C THR A 6 14.37 -0.84 3.82
N THR A 7 15.05 -0.90 4.97
CA THR A 7 14.40 -0.78 6.28
C THR A 7 13.84 0.62 6.51
N LEU A 8 14.60 1.66 6.14
CA LEU A 8 14.17 3.05 6.25
C LEU A 8 13.04 3.35 5.26
N ALA A 9 13.17 2.90 4.02
CA ALA A 9 12.16 3.02 2.98
C ALA A 9 10.82 2.39 3.41
N SER A 10 10.86 1.17 3.95
CA SER A 10 9.64 0.47 4.34
C SER A 10 8.91 1.16 5.51
N LYS A 11 9.66 1.65 6.51
CA LYS A 11 9.07 2.42 7.63
C LYS A 11 8.47 3.73 7.14
N LEU A 12 9.21 4.48 6.33
CA LEU A 12 8.72 5.75 5.79
C LEU A 12 7.49 5.55 4.88
N ALA A 13 7.47 4.47 4.09
CA ALA A 13 6.32 4.11 3.27
C ALA A 13 5.10 3.79 4.12
N GLU A 14 5.26 3.10 5.25
CA GLU A 14 4.17 2.86 6.19
C GLU A 14 3.57 4.15 6.75
N ASP A 15 4.43 5.06 7.21
CA ASP A 15 3.98 6.32 7.80
C ASP A 15 3.32 7.21 6.74
N THR A 16 3.85 7.23 5.52
CA THR A 16 3.19 7.91 4.39
C THR A 16 1.79 7.35 4.14
N MET A 17 1.63 6.02 4.12
CA MET A 17 0.33 5.40 3.90
C MET A 17 -0.68 5.75 5.00
N LYS A 18 -0.24 5.85 6.26
CA LYS A 18 -1.10 6.32 7.37
C LYS A 18 -1.55 7.76 7.15
N VAL A 19 -0.63 8.65 6.79
CA VAL A 19 -0.96 10.06 6.48
C VAL A 19 -1.92 10.15 5.29
N MET A 20 -1.71 9.37 4.24
CA MET A 20 -2.62 9.30 3.08
C MET A 20 -4.02 8.86 3.51
N ASP A 21 -4.12 7.84 4.36
CA ASP A 21 -5.40 7.33 4.86
C ASP A 21 -6.13 8.34 5.76
N GLU A 22 -5.40 9.08 6.59
CA GLU A 22 -5.96 10.09 7.51
C GLU A 22 -6.37 11.40 6.81
N THR A 23 -5.56 11.84 5.85
CA THR A 23 -5.76 13.13 5.15
C THR A 23 -6.61 13.01 3.89
N GLY A 24 -6.78 11.80 3.36
CA GLY A 24 -7.42 11.55 2.06
C GLY A 24 -6.60 12.00 0.85
N GLN A 25 -5.32 12.34 1.04
CA GLN A 25 -4.43 12.76 -0.05
C GLN A 25 -3.76 11.56 -0.70
N ASP A 26 -4.45 10.93 -1.66
CA ASP A 26 -4.00 9.71 -2.35
C ASP A 26 -2.65 9.81 -3.08
N ARG A 27 -2.11 11.02 -3.26
CA ARG A 27 -0.84 11.29 -3.96
C ARG A 27 0.27 11.87 -3.09
N PHE A 28 0.09 11.93 -1.77
CA PHE A 28 1.10 12.47 -0.86
C PHE A 28 2.47 11.78 -0.98
N TYR A 29 2.49 10.49 -1.33
CA TYR A 29 3.73 9.75 -1.59
C TYR A 29 4.58 10.31 -2.74
N VAL A 30 4.00 11.07 -3.67
CA VAL A 30 4.72 11.70 -4.80
C VAL A 30 5.57 12.85 -4.27
N GLU A 31 5.01 13.70 -3.41
CA GLU A 31 5.72 14.84 -2.80
C GLU A 31 6.88 14.35 -1.92
N VAL A 32 6.64 13.29 -1.14
CA VAL A 32 7.69 12.63 -0.34
C VAL A 32 8.77 12.05 -1.26
N GLY A 33 8.39 11.43 -2.37
CA GLY A 33 9.33 10.91 -3.37
C GLY A 33 10.23 12.00 -3.96
N GLU A 34 9.65 13.13 -4.38
CA GLU A 34 10.41 14.27 -4.92
C GLU A 34 11.40 14.84 -3.90
N LEU A 35 10.98 14.97 -2.63
CA LEU A 35 11.85 15.41 -1.54
C LEU A 35 13.02 14.44 -1.30
N LEU A 36 12.75 13.13 -1.36
CA LEU A 36 13.79 12.11 -1.25
C LEU A 36 14.73 12.15 -2.45
N GLY A 37 14.21 12.31 -3.68
CA GLY A 37 15.03 12.37 -4.89
C GLY A 37 16.02 13.53 -4.91
N ALA A 38 15.66 14.66 -4.30
CA ALA A 38 16.56 15.79 -4.12
C ALA A 38 17.75 15.50 -3.18
N SER A 39 17.62 14.54 -2.25
CA SER A 39 18.61 14.30 -1.19
C SER A 39 19.31 12.94 -1.28
N SER A 40 18.61 11.91 -1.75
CA SER A 40 19.08 10.52 -1.86
C SER A 40 18.23 9.72 -2.85
N GLN A 41 18.69 9.67 -4.10
CA GLN A 41 18.02 8.90 -5.17
C GLN A 41 17.88 7.41 -4.81
N SER A 42 18.88 6.80 -4.17
CA SER A 42 18.82 5.38 -3.77
C SER A 42 17.69 5.08 -2.79
N LEU A 43 17.42 6.02 -1.87
CA LEU A 43 16.34 5.89 -0.90
C LEU A 43 14.97 6.15 -1.55
N GLU A 44 14.90 7.12 -2.47
CA GLU A 44 13.69 7.37 -3.26
C GLU A 44 13.23 6.12 -4.02
N GLU A 45 14.14 5.46 -4.75
CA GLU A 45 13.82 4.27 -5.54
C GLU A 45 13.28 3.13 -4.66
N ALA A 46 13.92 2.89 -3.51
CA ALA A 46 13.47 1.91 -2.53
C ALA A 46 12.12 2.28 -1.93
N TYR A 47 11.93 3.54 -1.54
CA TYR A 47 10.68 4.06 -0.98
C TYR A 47 9.50 3.94 -1.96
N LEU A 48 9.67 4.38 -3.20
CA LEU A 48 8.63 4.28 -4.23
C LEU A 48 8.29 2.83 -4.54
N THR A 49 9.28 1.94 -4.48
CA THR A 49 9.05 0.49 -4.62
C THR A 49 8.18 -0.05 -3.48
N GLU A 50 8.51 0.27 -2.23
CA GLU A 50 7.72 -0.11 -1.06
C GLU A 50 6.27 0.43 -1.11
N ILE A 51 6.09 1.70 -1.50
CA ILE A 51 4.76 2.29 -1.69
C ILE A 51 3.96 1.53 -2.75
N ARG A 52 4.54 1.24 -3.92
CA ARG A 52 3.86 0.48 -4.99
C ARG A 52 3.45 -0.92 -4.51
N VAL A 53 4.33 -1.62 -3.79
CA VAL A 53 4.05 -2.94 -3.24
C VAL A 53 2.87 -2.88 -2.27
N ARG A 54 2.84 -1.89 -1.36
CA ARG A 54 1.76 -1.71 -0.38
C ARG A 54 0.42 -1.37 -1.05
N LEU A 55 0.41 -0.50 -2.05
CA LEU A 55 -0.80 -0.18 -2.82
C LEU A 55 -1.32 -1.39 -3.61
N ALA A 56 -0.43 -2.19 -4.18
CA ALA A 56 -0.78 -3.41 -4.88
C ALA A 56 -1.36 -4.47 -3.91
N GLU A 57 -0.73 -4.67 -2.75
CA GLU A 57 -1.24 -5.57 -1.70
C GLU A 57 -2.64 -5.15 -1.25
N ARG A 58 -2.85 -3.85 -0.99
CA ARG A 58 -4.16 -3.33 -0.58
C ARG A 58 -5.25 -3.66 -1.61
N LYS A 59 -4.97 -3.44 -2.89
CA LYS A 59 -5.90 -3.78 -3.99
C LYS A 59 -6.13 -5.29 -4.09
N ALA A 60 -5.08 -6.09 -3.98
CA ALA A 60 -5.17 -7.55 -4.02
C ALA A 60 -5.99 -8.08 -2.83
N ARG A 61 -5.77 -7.56 -1.63
CA ARG A 61 -6.51 -7.92 -0.41
C ARG A 61 -8.00 -7.58 -0.55
N GLN A 62 -8.33 -6.38 -1.04
CA GLN A 62 -9.71 -6.01 -1.33
C GLN A 62 -10.36 -6.97 -2.34
N PHE A 63 -9.63 -7.36 -3.39
CA PHE A 63 -10.11 -8.29 -4.41
C PHE A 63 -10.42 -9.69 -3.83
N VAL A 64 -9.52 -10.22 -2.99
CA VAL A 64 -9.71 -11.53 -2.33
C VAL A 64 -10.90 -11.49 -1.37
N ILE A 65 -11.02 -10.44 -0.54
CA ILE A 65 -12.15 -10.27 0.39
C ILE A 65 -13.47 -10.18 -0.38
N LYS A 66 -13.51 -9.42 -1.47
CA LYS A 66 -14.69 -9.32 -2.34
C LYS A 66 -15.12 -10.68 -2.87
N ARG A 67 -14.18 -11.48 -3.39
CA ARG A 67 -14.45 -12.83 -3.90
C ARG A 67 -15.05 -13.76 -2.84
N LEU A 68 -14.55 -13.69 -1.61
CA LEU A 68 -15.07 -14.46 -0.47
C LEU A 68 -16.47 -14.01 -0.08
N SER A 69 -16.69 -12.69 0.01
CA SER A 69 -18.00 -12.10 0.31
C SER A 69 -19.06 -12.51 -0.73
N ASP A 70 -18.72 -12.45 -2.02
CA ASP A 70 -19.60 -12.85 -3.11
C ASP A 70 -19.95 -14.35 -3.03
N HIS A 71 -18.97 -15.20 -2.69
CA HIS A 71 -19.21 -16.63 -2.53
C HIS A 71 -20.14 -16.92 -1.33
N ARG A 72 -19.90 -16.29 -0.18
CA ARG A 72 -20.75 -16.42 1.02
C ARG A 72 -22.18 -15.92 0.79
N SER A 73 -22.32 -14.82 0.06
CA SER A 73 -23.63 -14.24 -0.29
C SER A 73 -24.43 -15.18 -1.21
N LYS A 74 -23.76 -15.84 -2.16
CA LYS A 74 -24.37 -16.86 -3.02
C LYS A 74 -24.81 -18.10 -2.24
N LEU A 75 -24.01 -18.60 -1.31
CA LEU A 75 -24.38 -19.75 -0.47
C LEU A 75 -25.63 -19.47 0.39
N LYS A 76 -25.69 -18.29 1.03
CA LYS A 76 -26.87 -17.88 1.81
C LYS A 76 -28.14 -17.71 0.98
N ALA A 77 -28.01 -17.35 -0.29
CA ALA A 77 -29.15 -17.25 -1.20
C ALA A 77 -29.69 -18.63 -1.61
N ILE A 78 -28.82 -19.65 -1.68
CA ILE A 78 -29.19 -21.04 -1.99
C ILE A 78 -29.82 -21.72 -0.77
N GLU A 79 -29.31 -21.50 0.44
CA GLU A 79 -29.88 -22.07 1.68
C GLU A 79 -31.25 -21.51 2.06
N LYS A 80 -31.66 -20.38 1.46
CA LYS A 80 -32.94 -19.71 1.76
C LYS A 80 -34.04 -20.01 0.73
N GLN A 81 -33.73 -20.82 -0.29
CA GLN A 81 -34.68 -21.36 -1.27
C GLN A 81 -35.06 -22.78 -0.92
#